data_AF-Q8IS80-F1
#
_entry.id   AF-Q8IS80-F1
#
_cell.length_a   1.000
_cell.length_b   1.000
_cell.length_c   1.000
_cell.angle_alpha   90.00
_cell.angle_beta   90.00
_cell.angle_gamma   90.00
#
_symmetry.space_group_name_H-M   'P 1'
#
loop_
_entity.id
_entity.type
_entity.pdbx_description
1 polymer ?
#
loop_
_entity_poly.entity_id
_entity_poly.type
_entity_poly.pdbx_seq_one_letter_code
_entity_poly.pdbx_strand_id
1 'polypeptide(L)' 'MRYVAAYLLATLGGSKNPSESEIEKILGSVGIEAEADKLKAVVSELKGKELDALIAAGQQKLA' A
#
# COMPACT_ATOMS: atom_id res chain seq x y z
N MET A 1 -0.82 4.52 -7.69
CA MET A 1 -0.22 3.21 -8.04
C MET A 1 0.87 2.80 -7.08
N ARG A 2 1.91 3.62 -6.84
CA ARG A 2 3.06 3.28 -5.98
C ARG A 2 2.68 2.94 -4.52
N TYR A 3 1.81 3.74 -3.88
CA TYR A 3 1.36 3.49 -2.51
C TYR A 3 0.52 2.22 -2.35
N VAL A 4 -0.34 1.92 -3.33
CA VAL A 4 -1.19 0.71 -3.32
C VAL A 4 -0.34 -0.54 -3.53
N ALA A 5 0.64 -0.49 -4.43
CA ALA A 5 1.60 -1.56 -4.63
C ALA A 5 2.46 -1.81 -3.38
N ALA A 6 2.95 -0.75 -2.73
CA ALA A 6 3.72 -0.85 -1.49
C ALA A 6 2.86 -1.39 -0.32
N TYR A 7 1.58 -1.00 -0.23
CA TYR A 7 0.63 -1.58 0.72
C TYR A 7 0.41 -3.08 0.49
N LEU A 8 0.25 -3.50 -0.78
CA LEU A 8 0.15 -4.91 -1.14
C LEU A 8 1.42 -5.69 -0.79
N LEU A 9 2.60 -5.15 -1.10
CA LEU A 9 3.88 -5.79 -0.80
C LEU A 9 4.07 -5.99 0.71
N ALA A 10 3.73 -4.99 1.52
CA ALA A 10 3.75 -5.11 2.98
C ALA A 10 2.76 -6.19 3.47
N THR A 11 1.57 -6.25 2.87
CA THR A 11 0.56 -7.26 3.23
C THR A 11 1.03 -8.67 2.88
N LEU A 12 1.60 -8.84 1.68
CA LEU A 12 2.15 -10.12 1.21
C LEU A 12 3.35 -10.57 2.05
N GLY A 13 4.12 -9.61 2.59
CA GLY A 13 5.20 -9.83 3.54
C GLY A 13 4.75 -10.28 4.95
N GLY A 14 3.45 -10.43 5.20
CA GLY A 14 2.89 -10.90 6.46
C GLY A 14 2.32 -9.80 7.36
N SER A 15 2.52 -8.52 7.02
CA SER A 15 1.91 -7.39 7.72
C SER A 15 0.48 -7.17 7.23
N LYS A 16 -0.48 -7.98 7.70
CA LYS A 16 -1.92 -7.91 7.36
C LYS A 16 -2.55 -6.51 7.43
N ASN A 17 -1.96 -5.59 8.17
CA ASN A 17 -2.37 -4.19 8.16
C ASN A 17 -1.13 -3.29 8.16
N PRO A 18 -0.52 -3.05 6.99
CA PRO A 18 0.66 -2.22 6.85
C PRO A 18 0.42 -0.86 7.49
N SER A 19 1.34 -0.44 8.35
CA SER A 19 1.33 0.92 8.91
C SER A 19 1.96 1.88 7.89
N GLU A 20 1.66 3.17 8.02
CA GLU A 20 2.27 4.23 7.21
C GLU A 20 3.81 4.08 7.15
N SER A 21 4.45 3.83 8.29
CA SER A 21 5.92 3.66 8.36
C SER A 21 6.46 2.45 7.58
N GLU A 22 5.71 1.36 7.47
CA GLU A 22 6.11 0.17 6.69
C GLU A 22 6.10 0.49 5.19
N ILE A 23 5.05 1.17 4.74
CA ILE A 23 4.89 1.56 3.34
C ILE A 23 5.93 2.62 2.96
N GLU A 24 6.22 3.55 3.86
CA GLU A 24 7.28 4.55 3.69
C GLU A 24 8.67 3.90 3.59
N LYS A 25 8.96 2.87 4.39
CA LYS A 25 10.17 2.05 4.23
C LYS A 25 10.25 1.36 2.88
N ILE A 26 9.15 0.77 2.41
CA ILE A 26 9.10 0.09 1.12
C ILE A 26 9.32 1.07 -0.03
N LEU A 27 8.66 2.23 0.01
CA LEU A 27 8.84 3.31 -0.97
C LEU A 27 10.27 3.87 -0.92
N GLY A 28 10.82 4.10 0.26
CA GLY A 28 12.21 4.51 0.45
C GLY A 28 13.22 3.49 -0.07
N SER A 29 12.93 2.19 0.10
CA SER A 29 13.77 1.10 -0.44
C SER A 29 13.83 1.08 -1.97
N VAL A 30 12.84 1.66 -2.66
CA VAL A 30 12.83 1.82 -4.13
C VAL A 30 13.19 3.24 -4.57
N GLY A 31 13.69 4.08 -3.65
CA GLY A 31 14.10 5.46 -3.93
C GLY A 31 12.93 6.42 -4.19
N ILE A 32 11.74 6.11 -3.69
CA ILE A 32 10.54 6.92 -3.85
C ILE A 32 10.23 7.59 -2.51
N GLU A 33 10.16 8.92 -2.50
CA GLU A 33 9.64 9.66 -1.34
C GLU A 33 8.15 9.37 -1.14
N ALA A 34 7.80 8.94 0.06
CA ALA A 34 6.40 8.79 0.44
C ALA A 34 5.84 10.16 0.83
N GLU A 35 4.82 10.62 0.12
CA GLU A 35 4.02 11.75 0.56
C GLU A 35 3.06 11.30 1.66
N ALA A 36 3.27 11.82 2.86
CA ALA A 36 2.48 11.48 4.04
C ALA A 36 0.97 11.66 3.81
N ASP A 37 0.52 12.71 3.11
CA ASP A 37 -0.89 12.95 2.79
C ASP A 37 -1.51 11.84 1.92
N LYS A 38 -0.81 11.44 0.84
CA LYS A 38 -1.28 10.36 -0.04
C LYS A 38 -1.23 9.02 0.66
N LEU A 39 -0.21 8.82 1.49
CA LEU A 39 -0.05 7.62 2.28
C LEU A 39 -1.19 7.45 3.29
N LYS A 40 -1.53 8.51 4.03
CA LYS A 40 -2.67 8.54 4.95
C LYS A 40 -3.99 8.29 4.25
N ALA A 41 -4.21 8.95 3.12
CA ALA A 41 -5.43 8.77 2.34
C ALA A 41 -5.59 7.31 1.90
N VAL A 42 -4.52 6.70 1.39
CA VAL A 42 -4.50 5.30 0.96
C VAL A 42 -4.68 4.38 2.16
N VAL A 43 -3.89 4.51 3.22
CA VAL A 43 -4.03 3.66 4.41
C VAL A 43 -5.44 3.78 4.99
N SER A 44 -6.03 4.97 5.06
CA SER A 44 -7.40 5.16 5.57
C SER A 44 -8.49 4.60 4.65
N GLU A 45 -8.34 4.72 3.33
CA GLU A 45 -9.27 4.15 2.35
C GLU A 45 -9.21 2.62 2.27
N LEU A 46 -8.07 2.05 2.68
CA LEU A 46 -7.77 0.63 2.65
C LEU A 46 -8.02 -0.06 3.99
N LYS A 47 -7.98 0.69 5.10
CA LYS A 47 -8.25 0.18 6.45
C LYS A 47 -9.70 -0.28 6.54
N GLY A 48 -9.91 -1.59 6.57
CA GLY A 48 -11.23 -2.21 6.68
C GLY A 48 -11.89 -2.62 5.35
N LYS A 49 -11.23 -2.42 4.21
CA LYS A 49 -11.62 -3.11 2.97
C LYS A 49 -10.92 -4.47 2.92
N GLU A 50 -11.65 -5.51 2.51
CA GLU A 50 -11.11 -6.85 2.32
C GLU A 50 -9.91 -6.80 1.35
N LEU A 51 -8.74 -7.18 1.86
CA LEU A 51 -7.47 -7.16 1.15
C LEU A 51 -7.53 -7.90 -0.19
N ASP A 52 -8.30 -8.98 -0.27
CA ASP A 52 -8.55 -9.75 -1.49
C ASP A 52 -9.22 -8.91 -2.60
N ALA A 53 -10.22 -8.10 -2.25
CA ALA A 53 -10.86 -7.20 -3.21
C ALA A 53 -9.89 -6.12 -3.69
N LEU A 54 -8.95 -5.73 -2.82
CA LEU A 54 -7.93 -4.75 -3.15
C LEU A 54 -6.87 -5.28 -4.08
N ILE A 55 -6.46 -6.54 -3.89
CA ILE A 55 -5.53 -7.22 -4.78
C ILE A 55 -6.14 -7.34 -6.18
N ALA A 56 -7.41 -7.73 -6.27
CA ALA A 56 -8.13 -7.80 -7.54
C ALA A 56 -8.24 -6.44 -8.25
N ALA A 57 -8.60 -5.38 -7.50
CA ALA A 57 -8.69 -4.02 -8.04
C ALA A 57 -7.32 -3.44 -8.44
N GLY A 58 -6.28 -3.77 -7.68
CA GLY A 58 -4.90 -3.37 -7.94
C GLY A 58 -4.35 -4.02 -9.20
N GLN A 59 -4.60 -5.32 -9.41
CA GLN A 59 -4.19 -6.04 -10.61
C GLN A 59 -4.84 -5.49 -11.88
N GLN A 60 -6.13 -5.13 -11.85
CA GLN A 60 -6.80 -4.53 -13.01
C GLN A 60 -6.26 -3.14 -13.37
N LYS A 61 -5.77 -2.38 -12.39
CA LYS A 61 -5.18 -1.05 -12.61
C LYS A 61 -3.68 -1.11 -12.93
N LEU A 62 -3.06 -2.29 -12.87
CA LEU A 62 -1.65 -2.49 -13.18
C LEU A 62 -1.36 -2.60 -14.69
N ALA A 63 -2.40 -2.80 -15.51
CA ALA A 63 -2.33 -2.84 -16.97
C ALA A 63 -2.36 -1.43 -17.59
#